data_AF-A0A3N5NY47-F1
#
_entry.id   AF-A0A3N5NY47-F1
#
_cell.length_a   1.000
_cell.length_b   1.000
_cell.length_c   1.000
_cell.angle_alpha   90.00
_cell.angle_beta   90.00
_cell.angle_gamma   90.00
#
_symmetry.space_group_name_H-M   'P 1'
#
loop_
_entity.id
_entity.type
_entity.pdbx_description
1 polymer ?
#
loop_
_entity_poly.entity_id
_entity_poly.type
_entity_poly.pdbx_seq_one_letter_code
_entity_poly.pdbx_strand_id
1 'polypeptide(L)'
;EFLDRLMAIALPRVRDFRGVSPKGFDGRGNFTLGLKDQLLFPEIDYLKVDKSRGMNVSVVTTARTDQEARKLLQLIGMPFRQN
;
A
#
# COMPACT_ATOMS: atom_id res chain seq x y z
N GLU A 1 5.63 -12.21 -1.09
CA GLU A 1 4.28 -12.65 -1.50
C GLU A 1 3.18 -11.62 -1.17
N PHE A 2 2.90 -11.29 0.10
CA PHE A 2 1.84 -10.32 0.44
C PHE A 2 2.05 -8.92 -0.17
N LEU A 3 3.24 -8.34 -0.01
CA LEU A 3 3.55 -7.01 -0.55
C LEU A 3 3.41 -6.97 -2.08
N ASP A 4 3.84 -8.04 -2.75
CA ASP A 4 3.70 -8.19 -4.20
C ASP A 4 2.23 -8.22 -4.63
N ARG A 5 1.39 -9.04 -3.99
CA ARG A 5 -0.07 -9.05 -4.22
C ARG A 5 -0.72 -7.70 -3.92
N LEU A 6 -0.29 -7.03 -2.85
CA LEU A 6 -0.78 -5.71 -2.49
C LEU A 6 -0.52 -4.71 -3.62
N MET A 7 0.71 -4.69 -4.16
CA MET A 7 1.12 -3.76 -5.21
C MET A 7 0.53 -4.10 -6.58
N ALA A 8 0.56 -5.37 -6.97
CA ALA A 8 0.18 -5.81 -8.31
C ALA A 8 -1.33 -6.02 -8.48
N ILE A 9 -2.05 -6.35 -7.40
CA ILE A 9 -3.47 -6.75 -7.49
C ILE A 9 -4.38 -5.83 -6.68
N ALA A 10 -4.11 -5.64 -5.39
CA ALA A 10 -5.05 -4.96 -4.50
C ALA A 10 -5.09 -3.43 -4.71
N LEU A 11 -3.93 -2.78 -4.81
CA LEU A 11 -3.86 -1.32 -5.01
C LEU A 11 -4.49 -0.86 -6.34
N PRO A 12 -4.24 -1.51 -7.50
CA PRO A 12 -4.91 -1.15 -8.77
C PRO A 12 -6.43 -1.30 -8.76
N ARG A 13 -6.98 -2.13 -7.86
CA ARG A 13 -8.43 -2.32 -7.69
C ARG A 13 -9.12 -1.22 -6.89
N VAL A 14 -8.35 -0.33 -6.25
CA VAL A 14 -8.93 0.83 -5.57
C VAL A 14 -9.62 1.72 -6.61
N ARG A 15 -10.88 2.11 -6.34
CA ARG A 15 -11.62 3.02 -7.23
C ARG A 15 -10.87 4.34 -7.36
N ASP A 16 -10.73 4.84 -8.59
CA ASP A 16 -10.01 6.06 -8.93
C ASP A 16 -8.54 6.06 -8.44
N PHE A 17 -7.88 4.90 -8.50
CA PHE A 17 -6.50 4.76 -8.07
C PHE A 17 -5.56 5.62 -8.93
N ARG A 18 -4.88 6.57 -8.27
CA ARG A 18 -3.87 7.46 -8.88
C ARG A 18 -2.48 7.24 -8.29
N GLY A 19 -2.21 6.05 -7.78
CA GLY A 19 -1.02 5.77 -7.01
C GLY A 19 -1.11 6.14 -5.53
N VAL A 20 -0.23 5.54 -4.73
CA VAL A 20 -0.13 5.80 -3.29
C VAL A 20 0.56 7.14 -3.02
N SER A 21 0.13 7.80 -1.95
CA SER A 21 0.70 9.09 -1.53
C SER A 21 2.09 8.88 -0.94
N PRO A 22 3.11 9.67 -1.34
CA PRO A 22 4.40 9.66 -0.67
C PRO A 22 4.36 10.37 0.70
N LYS A 23 3.21 10.87 1.15
CA LYS A 23 3.10 11.48 2.50
C LYS A 23 2.99 10.46 3.63
N GLY A 24 2.96 9.16 3.32
CA GLY A 24 2.88 8.09 4.32
C GLY A 24 4.22 7.75 4.98
N PHE A 25 5.31 8.44 4.65
CA PHE A 25 6.60 8.24 5.31
C PHE A 25 6.68 8.99 6.64
N ASP A 26 7.42 8.43 7.59
CA ASP A 26 7.52 8.93 8.98
C ASP A 26 8.81 9.73 9.27
N GLY A 27 9.65 10.01 8.26
CA GLY A 27 10.95 10.66 8.44
C GLY A 27 12.09 9.72 8.81
N ARG A 28 11.80 8.44 9.06
CA ARG A 28 12.78 7.41 9.46
C ARG A 28 12.83 6.25 8.48
N GLY A 29 12.30 6.43 7.26
CA GLY A 29 12.32 5.40 6.23
C GLY A 29 11.25 4.31 6.38
N ASN A 30 10.23 4.51 7.23
CA ASN A 30 9.07 3.62 7.29
C ASN A 30 7.92 4.21 6.50
N PHE A 31 7.17 3.38 5.80
CA PHE A 31 6.03 3.80 5.01
C PHE A 31 4.74 3.16 5.52
N THR A 32 3.74 3.98 5.85
CA THR A 32 2.42 3.48 6.24
C THR A 32 1.37 3.92 5.22
N LEU A 33 0.55 2.96 4.79
CA LEU A 33 -0.60 3.21 3.93
C LEU A 33 -1.88 2.70 4.59
N GLY A 34 -2.93 3.52 4.51
CA GLY A 34 -4.28 3.13 4.92
C GLY A 34 -5.08 2.57 3.76
N LEU A 35 -5.63 1.38 3.95
CA LEU A 35 -6.63 0.76 3.09
C LEU A 35 -8.01 0.96 3.71
N LYS A 36 -8.94 1.48 2.91
CA LYS A 36 -10.30 1.76 3.40
C LYS A 36 -11.18 0.51 3.46
N ASP A 37 -10.86 -0.50 2.64
CA ASP A 37 -11.68 -1.69 2.49
C ASP A 37 -10.80 -2.94 2.25
N GLN A 38 -11.09 -4.01 2.98
CA GLN A 38 -10.49 -5.33 2.78
C GLN A 38 -10.94 -6.04 1.49
N LEU A 39 -12.06 -5.63 0.89
CA LEU A 39 -12.60 -6.23 -0.35
C LEU A 39 -11.75 -5.97 -1.59
N LEU A 40 -10.68 -5.17 -1.47
CA LEU A 40 -9.68 -4.97 -2.52
C LEU A 40 -8.92 -6.27 -2.86
N PHE A 41 -8.83 -7.18 -1.88
CA PHE A 41 -8.15 -8.47 -2.03
C PHE A 41 -9.10 -9.51 -2.67
N PRO A 42 -8.73 -10.13 -3.82
CA PRO A 42 -9.55 -11.16 -4.47
C PRO A 42 -9.84 -12.38 -3.60
N GLU A 43 -9.01 -12.63 -2.59
CA GLU A 43 -9.14 -13.76 -1.68
C GLU A 43 -10.31 -13.60 -0.70
N ILE A 44 -10.87 -12.39 -0.56
CA ILE A 44 -11.99 -12.11 0.33
C ILE A 44 -13.32 -12.37 -0.41
N ASP A 45 -14.09 -13.32 0.11
CA ASP A 45 -15.44 -13.61 -0.37
C ASP A 45 -16.43 -12.54 0.13
N TYR A 46 -16.89 -11.70 -0.79
CA TYR A 46 -17.86 -10.64 -0.51
C TYR A 46 -19.13 -11.15 0.18
N LEU A 47 -19.61 -12.36 -0.16
CA LEU A 47 -20.84 -12.92 0.41
C LEU A 47 -20.70 -13.29 1.88
N LYS A 48 -19.47 -13.47 2.36
CA LYS A 48 -19.15 -13.78 3.76
C LYS A 48 -18.79 -12.54 4.58
N VAL A 49 -18.74 -11.36 3.95
CA VAL A 49 -18.39 -10.11 4.63
C VAL A 49 -19.65 -9.38 5.08
N ASP A 50 -19.84 -9.35 6.39
CA ASP A 50 -20.96 -8.66 7.05
C ASP A 50 -20.77 -7.13 7.10
N LYS A 51 -19.52 -6.65 7.24
CA LYS A 51 -19.18 -5.21 7.20
C LYS A 51 -17.80 -4.96 6.58
N SER A 52 -17.68 -3.88 5.81
CA SER A 52 -16.40 -3.36 5.32
C SER A 52 -15.53 -2.93 6.51
N ARG A 53 -14.25 -3.33 6.51
CA ARG A 53 -13.25 -2.84 7.48
C ARG A 53 -12.02 -2.36 6.72
N GLY A 54 -11.47 -1.26 7.22
CA GLY A 54 -10.17 -0.76 6.79
C GLY A 54 -9.02 -1.44 7.53
N MET A 55 -7.81 -1.23 7.03
CA MET A 55 -6.58 -1.66 7.69
C MET A 55 -5.43 -0.70 7.36
N ASN A 56 -4.43 -0.65 8.23
CA ASN A 56 -3.18 0.04 7.95
C ASN A 56 -2.10 -1.00 7.69
N VAL A 57 -1.31 -0.79 6.63
CA VAL A 57 -0.13 -1.60 6.31
C VAL A 57 1.09 -0.71 6.46
N SER A 58 2.00 -1.11 7.34
CA SER A 58 3.27 -0.43 7.56
C SER A 58 4.42 -1.28 7.03
N VAL A 59 5.20 -0.71 6.12
CA VAL A 59 6.44 -1.29 5.60
C VAL A 59 7.60 -0.64 6.33
N VAL A 60 8.22 -1.42 7.21
CA VAL A 60 9.41 -1.03 7.96
C VAL A 60 10.63 -1.43 7.15
N THR A 61 11.55 -0.49 6.94
CA THR A 61 12.78 -0.75 6.18
C THR A 61 14.01 -0.39 7.00
N THR A 62 15.19 -0.79 6.52
CA THR A 62 16.47 -0.40 7.12
C THR A 62 16.98 0.95 6.62
N ALA A 63 16.25 1.61 5.73
CA ALA A 63 16.60 2.93 5.21
C ALA A 63 16.62 3.95 6.36
N ARG A 64 17.52 4.94 6.27
CA ARG A 64 17.64 5.98 7.31
C ARG A 64 16.86 7.24 6.96
N THR A 65 16.45 7.37 5.70
CA THR A 65 15.73 8.52 5.18
C THR A 65 14.54 8.10 4.34
N ASP A 66 13.53 8.97 4.25
CA ASP A 66 12.35 8.74 3.41
C ASP A 66 12.70 8.69 1.92
N GLN A 67 13.76 9.39 1.50
CA GLN A 67 14.21 9.38 0.11
C GLN A 67 14.76 8.01 -0.29
N GLU A 68 15.60 7.42 0.57
CA GLU A 68 16.12 6.06 0.39
C GLU A 68 14.98 5.04 0.37
N ALA A 69 14.09 5.08 1.37
CA ALA A 69 12.96 4.18 1.48
C ALA A 69 12.01 4.30 0.28
N ARG A 70 11.72 5.53 -0.15
CA ARG A 70 10.88 5.77 -1.34
C ARG A 70 11.52 5.21 -2.60
N LYS A 71 12.83 5.41 -2.79
CA LYS A 71 13.52 4.87 -3.97
C LYS A 71 13.52 3.35 -3.95
N LEU A 72 13.77 2.73 -2.79
CA LEU A 72 13.69 1.29 -2.61
C LEU A 72 12.30 0.75 -2.98
N LEU A 73 11.24 1.32 -2.40
CA LEU A 73 9.87 0.89 -2.67
C LEU A 73 9.47 1.11 -4.14
N GLN A 74 9.93 2.20 -4.77
CA GLN A 74 9.74 2.42 -6.21
C GLN A 74 10.40 1.33 -7.06
N LEU A 75 11.64 0.94 -6.74
CA LEU A 75 12.36 -0.11 -7.47
C LEU A 75 11.71 -1.49 -7.29
N ILE A 76 11.07 -1.74 -6.15
CA ILE A 76 10.33 -2.97 -5.87
C ILE A 76 8.93 -2.95 -6.52
N GLY A 77 8.52 -1.84 -7.15
CA GLY A 77 7.28 -1.74 -7.92
C GLY A 77 6.13 -1.04 -7.20
N MET A 78 6.38 -0.37 -6.07
CA MET A 78 5.34 0.37 -5.36
C MET A 78 4.79 1.51 -6.23
N PRO A 79 3.47 1.53 -6.53
CA PRO A 79 2.88 2.49 -7.47
C PRO A 79 2.64 3.84 -6.79
N PHE A 80 3.70 4.62 -6.56
CA PHE A 80 3.55 5.99 -6.05
C PHE A 80 2.91 6.90 -7.09
N ARG A 81 2.08 7.85 -6.63
CA ARG A 81 1.56 8.92 -7.49
C ARG A 81 2.72 9.71 -8.10
N GLN A 82 2.73 9.84 -9.42
CA GLN A 82 3.60 10.78 -10.13
C GLN A 82 2.92 12.16 -10.07
N ASN A 83 3.68 13.17 -9.64
CA ASN A 83 3.24 14.57 -9.63
C ASN A 83 3.46 15.19 -10.99
#